data_AF-A0A7X7FUJ2-F1
#
_entry.id   AF-A0A7X7FUJ2-F1
#
_cell.length_a   1.000
_cell.length_b   1.000
_cell.length_c   1.000
_cell.angle_alpha   90.00
_cell.angle_beta   90.00
_cell.angle_gamma   90.00
#
_symmetry.space_group_name_H-M   'P 1'
#
loop_
_entity.id
_entity.type
_entity.pdbx_description
1 polymer ?
#
loop_
_entity_poly.entity_id
_entity_poly.type
_entity_poly.pdbx_seq_one_letter_code
_entity_poly.pdbx_strand_id
1 'polypeptide(L)'
;KLGLMKGNPEEAARKGAHALFMPHGLGHMLGLDVHDMEDLGENYVGYNEHIQRSPIFGHGSLRCAKKLQKGFILTVEPGIYFIPQLIDIWEKENKFSEYINYDKVKTYIGFGGIRIEDDIVITETGCRVIGTPLPKKVADIEALMAE
;
A
#
# COMPACT_ATOMS: atom_id res chain seq x y z
N LYS A 1 -20.92 1.17 -2.36
CA LYS A 1 -19.88 1.24 -1.30
C LYS A 1 -19.94 -0.05 -0.47
N LEU A 2 -18.79 -0.65 -0.10
CA LEU A 2 -18.76 -1.97 0.59
C LEU A 2 -19.14 -1.94 2.08
N GLY A 3 -19.12 -0.77 2.72
CA GLY A 3 -19.52 -0.61 4.13
C GLY A 3 -18.48 -1.06 5.16
N LEU A 4 -17.24 -1.31 4.73
CA LEU A 4 -16.12 -1.75 5.59
C LEU A 4 -15.61 -0.63 6.51
N MET A 5 -15.69 0.62 6.05
CA MET A 5 -15.33 1.82 6.81
C MET A 5 -16.50 2.80 6.87
N LYS A 6 -16.47 3.66 7.88
CA LYS A 6 -17.48 4.70 8.17
C LYS A 6 -16.79 6.00 8.62
N GLY A 7 -17.55 7.10 8.68
CA GLY A 7 -17.01 8.42 9.06
C GLY A 7 -16.20 9.09 7.94
N ASN A 8 -15.27 9.99 8.33
CA ASN A 8 -14.44 10.75 7.41
C ASN A 8 -13.21 9.92 6.96
N PRO A 9 -13.05 9.63 5.66
CA PRO A 9 -11.96 8.79 5.16
C PRO A 9 -10.58 9.45 5.27
N GLU A 10 -10.49 10.77 5.12
CA GLU A 10 -9.21 11.50 5.21
C GLU A 10 -8.69 11.49 6.65
N GLU A 11 -9.60 11.69 7.62
CA GLU A 11 -9.24 11.60 9.04
C GLU A 11 -8.84 10.17 9.43
N ALA A 12 -9.58 9.17 8.96
CA ALA A 12 -9.26 7.76 9.18
C ALA A 12 -7.88 7.39 8.62
N ALA A 13 -7.57 7.84 7.40
CA ALA A 13 -6.27 7.62 6.77
C ALA A 13 -5.14 8.32 7.56
N ARG A 14 -5.32 9.59 7.92
CA ARG A 14 -4.34 10.37 8.70
C ARG A 14 -4.04 9.73 10.05
N LYS A 15 -5.05 9.15 10.72
CA LYS A 15 -4.89 8.45 12.00
C LYS A 15 -4.31 7.04 11.87
N GLY A 16 -4.22 6.49 10.66
CA GLY A 16 -3.65 5.16 10.40
C GLY A 16 -4.67 4.02 10.39
N ALA A 17 -5.98 4.31 10.41
CA ALA A 17 -7.02 3.27 10.41
C ALA A 17 -7.00 2.42 9.11
N HIS A 18 -6.54 3.00 8.00
CA HIS A 18 -6.38 2.29 6.73
C HIS A 18 -5.40 1.10 6.81
N ALA A 19 -4.47 1.12 7.78
CA ALA A 19 -3.43 0.11 7.90
C ALA A 19 -3.97 -1.27 8.31
N LEU A 20 -5.23 -1.36 8.74
CA LEU A 20 -5.92 -2.65 8.87
C LEU A 20 -5.97 -3.39 7.52
N PHE A 21 -6.16 -2.64 6.43
CA PHE A 21 -6.33 -3.17 5.08
C PHE A 21 -5.06 -3.10 4.25
N MET A 22 -4.15 -2.17 4.52
CA MET A 22 -2.86 -2.03 3.84
C MET A 22 -1.75 -1.78 4.87
N PRO A 23 -1.19 -2.85 5.49
CA PRO A 23 -0.20 -2.69 6.55
C PRO A 23 1.21 -2.35 6.03
N HIS A 24 1.44 -2.47 4.72
CA HIS A 24 2.71 -2.20 4.05
C HIS A 24 2.75 -0.80 3.42
N GLY A 25 3.94 -0.37 2.97
CA GLY A 25 4.12 0.88 2.23
C GLY A 25 3.55 0.82 0.82
N LEU A 26 3.28 1.97 0.21
CA LEU A 26 2.71 2.04 -1.15
C LEU A 26 3.64 1.49 -2.24
N GLY A 27 4.94 1.46 -1.97
CA GLY A 27 5.97 0.98 -2.89
C GLY A 27 7.37 1.34 -2.40
N HIS A 28 8.35 1.03 -3.22
CA HIS A 28 9.77 1.18 -2.92
C HIS A 28 10.58 1.47 -4.18
N MET A 29 11.84 1.88 -4.03
CA MET A 29 12.74 1.98 -5.18
C MET A 29 13.09 0.58 -5.70
N LEU A 30 13.28 0.49 -7.01
CA LEU A 30 13.58 -0.74 -7.72
C LEU A 30 14.82 -0.50 -8.61
N GLY A 31 15.76 -1.44 -8.61
CA GLY A 31 17.01 -1.29 -9.34
C GLY A 31 17.73 -2.61 -9.54
N LEU A 32 18.98 -2.70 -9.08
CA LEU A 32 19.71 -3.97 -9.07
C LEU A 32 19.15 -4.91 -8.01
N ASP A 33 18.64 -4.35 -6.91
CA ASP A 33 17.88 -5.09 -5.91
C ASP A 33 16.37 -4.80 -6.06
N VAL A 34 15.54 -5.77 -5.62
CA VAL A 34 14.07 -5.59 -5.62
C VAL A 34 13.69 -4.41 -4.72
N HIS A 35 14.17 -4.40 -3.48
CA HIS A 35 14.18 -3.21 -2.64
C HIS A 35 15.55 -2.53 -2.81
N ASP A 36 15.66 -1.61 -3.76
CA ASP A 36 16.96 -1.08 -4.18
C ASP A 36 17.72 -0.44 -3.00
N MET A 37 18.97 -0.89 -2.79
CA MET A 37 19.86 -0.45 -1.71
C MET A 37 19.35 -0.69 -0.28
N GLU A 38 18.45 -1.66 -0.04
CA GLU A 38 17.94 -1.99 1.30
C GLU A 38 19.09 -2.30 2.30
N ASP A 39 20.15 -2.97 1.84
CA ASP A 39 21.32 -3.34 2.65
C ASP A 39 22.14 -2.13 3.15
N LEU A 40 22.05 -0.97 2.49
CA LEU A 40 22.64 0.28 3.00
C LEU A 40 21.82 0.89 4.14
N GLY A 41 20.61 0.38 4.37
CA GLY A 41 19.67 0.83 5.37
C GLY A 41 18.63 1.78 4.77
N GLU A 42 17.37 1.37 4.81
CA GLU A 42 16.26 2.12 4.22
C GLU A 42 16.12 3.56 4.70
N ASN A 43 16.46 3.85 5.96
CA ASN A 43 16.38 5.22 6.48
C ASN A 43 17.43 6.14 5.85
N TYR A 44 18.57 5.61 5.40
CA TYR A 44 19.56 6.40 4.66
C TYR A 44 19.13 6.63 3.21
N VAL A 45 18.51 5.61 2.62
CA VAL A 45 18.19 5.57 1.20
C VAL A 45 16.83 6.20 0.89
N GLY A 46 15.79 5.90 1.66
CA GLY A 46 14.42 6.35 1.44
C GLY A 46 14.02 7.62 2.16
N TYR A 47 14.85 8.11 3.09
CA TYR A 47 14.57 9.23 3.98
C TYR A 47 15.74 10.21 4.03
N ASN A 48 15.57 11.36 4.69
CA ASN A 48 16.64 12.35 4.86
C ASN A 48 16.49 13.10 6.19
N GLU A 49 17.39 14.05 6.44
CA GLU A 49 17.39 14.86 7.67
C GLU A 49 16.11 15.68 7.91
N HIS A 50 15.31 15.93 6.87
CA HIS A 50 14.06 16.68 6.94
C HIS A 50 12.80 15.80 6.90
N ILE A 51 12.91 14.56 6.43
CA ILE A 51 11.80 13.63 6.26
C ILE A 51 12.14 12.35 7.03
N GLN A 52 11.47 12.16 8.16
CA GLN A 52 11.66 11.00 9.02
C GLN A 52 10.52 9.99 8.85
N ARG A 53 10.82 8.72 9.15
CA ARG A 53 9.83 7.64 9.12
C ARG A 53 8.72 7.91 10.13
N SER A 54 7.47 7.75 9.68
CA SER A 54 6.31 7.90 10.56
C SER A 54 6.30 6.79 11.62
N PRO A 55 6.03 7.09 12.90
CA PRO A 55 5.83 6.07 13.92
C PRO A 55 4.44 5.40 13.81
N ILE A 56 3.55 5.92 12.96
CA ILE A 56 2.19 5.38 12.79
C ILE A 56 2.27 4.10 11.96
N PHE A 57 1.73 3.00 12.49
CA PHE A 57 1.64 1.73 11.76
C PHE A 57 0.93 1.89 10.39
N GLY A 58 1.43 1.19 9.37
CA GLY A 58 1.07 1.39 7.96
C GLY A 58 1.88 2.51 7.31
N HIS A 59 1.78 3.74 7.83
CA HIS A 59 2.56 4.88 7.30
C HIS A 59 4.07 4.69 7.46
N GLY A 60 4.49 4.11 8.58
CA GLY A 60 5.88 3.79 8.89
C GLY A 60 6.47 2.69 8.01
N SER A 61 5.65 1.96 7.26
CA SER A 61 6.07 0.86 6.39
C SER A 61 6.55 1.34 5.00
N LEU A 62 6.46 2.63 4.69
CA LEU A 62 6.94 3.21 3.44
C LEU A 62 8.46 3.06 3.32
N ARG A 63 8.98 2.66 2.15
CA ARG A 63 10.43 2.47 1.96
C ARG A 63 11.10 3.68 1.29
N CYS A 64 10.33 4.57 0.66
CA CYS A 64 10.84 5.82 0.09
C CYS A 64 9.86 6.98 0.33
N ALA A 65 10.27 7.94 1.17
CA ALA A 65 9.55 9.18 1.45
C ALA A 65 10.23 10.41 0.84
N LYS A 66 11.40 10.25 0.21
CA LYS A 66 12.10 11.32 -0.51
C LYS A 66 11.20 11.88 -1.62
N LYS A 67 11.38 13.16 -1.92
CA LYS A 67 10.75 13.80 -3.08
C LYS A 67 11.19 13.06 -4.34
N LEU A 68 10.23 12.66 -5.16
CA LEU A 68 10.49 11.96 -6.42
C LEU A 68 11.33 12.84 -7.37
N GLN A 69 12.33 12.22 -8.00
CA GLN A 69 13.23 12.87 -8.96
C GLN A 69 13.21 12.11 -10.29
N LYS A 70 13.45 12.82 -11.40
CA LYS A 70 13.61 12.22 -12.73
C LYS A 70 14.64 11.09 -12.66
N GLY A 71 14.29 9.95 -13.25
CA GLY A 71 15.14 8.76 -13.30
C GLY A 71 14.95 7.80 -12.13
N PHE A 72 14.22 8.17 -11.08
CA PHE A 72 13.84 7.19 -10.05
C PHE A 72 12.97 6.11 -10.69
N ILE A 73 13.24 4.86 -10.30
CA ILE A 73 12.41 3.71 -10.64
C ILE A 73 11.79 3.22 -9.33
N LEU A 74 10.47 3.08 -9.30
CA LEU A 74 9.72 2.66 -8.12
C LEU A 74 8.64 1.65 -8.48
N THR A 75 8.28 0.82 -7.52
CA THR A 75 7.01 0.08 -7.52
C THR A 75 5.87 0.99 -7.08
N VAL A 76 4.68 0.76 -7.63
CA VAL A 76 3.40 1.31 -7.17
C VAL A 76 2.47 0.14 -6.93
N GLU A 77 2.29 -0.24 -5.67
CA GLU A 77 1.74 -1.55 -5.29
C GLU A 77 0.62 -1.46 -4.23
N PRO A 78 -0.42 -0.63 -4.42
CA PRO A 78 -1.53 -0.58 -3.46
C PRO A 78 -2.18 -1.95 -3.27
N GLY A 79 -2.55 -2.25 -2.02
CA GLY A 79 -3.20 -3.51 -1.68
C GLY A 79 -4.30 -3.37 -0.63
N ILE A 80 -5.25 -4.30 -0.66
CA ILE A 80 -6.29 -4.47 0.35
C ILE A 80 -6.29 -5.94 0.78
N TYR A 81 -6.10 -6.17 2.06
CA TYR A 81 -6.07 -7.51 2.66
C TYR A 81 -7.02 -7.60 3.85
N PHE A 82 -7.50 -8.81 4.11
CA PHE A 82 -8.28 -9.17 5.27
C PHE A 82 -7.49 -10.17 6.10
N ILE A 83 -6.49 -9.66 6.82
CA ILE A 83 -5.55 -10.45 7.62
C ILE A 83 -6.23 -10.83 8.96
N PRO A 84 -6.60 -12.10 9.18
CA PRO A 84 -7.43 -12.48 10.32
C PRO A 84 -6.82 -12.08 11.66
N GLN A 85 -5.51 -12.31 11.83
CA GLN A 85 -4.80 -12.01 13.07
C GLN A 85 -4.76 -10.50 13.36
N LEU A 86 -4.63 -9.66 12.34
CA LEU A 86 -4.60 -8.21 12.52
C LEU A 86 -6.00 -7.67 12.88
N ILE A 87 -7.03 -8.19 12.21
CA ILE A 87 -8.44 -7.87 12.51
C ILE A 87 -8.77 -8.25 13.95
N ASP A 88 -8.43 -9.46 14.37
CA ASP A 88 -8.69 -9.96 15.73
C ASP A 88 -8.01 -9.11 16.81
N ILE A 89 -6.74 -8.73 16.60
CA ILE A 89 -6.00 -7.87 17.53
C ILE A 89 -6.67 -6.50 17.64
N TRP A 90 -6.94 -5.86 16.49
CA TRP A 90 -7.47 -4.50 16.48
C TRP A 90 -8.91 -4.42 17.01
N GLU A 91 -9.75 -5.43 16.76
CA GLU A 91 -11.10 -5.51 17.31
C GLU A 91 -11.06 -5.63 18.85
N LYS A 92 -10.22 -6.52 19.39
CA LYS A 92 -10.05 -6.70 20.85
C LYS A 92 -9.56 -5.42 21.53
N GLU A 93 -8.70 -4.66 20.86
CA GLU A 93 -8.21 -3.36 21.33
C GLU A 93 -9.21 -2.21 21.13
N ASN A 94 -10.38 -2.45 20.53
CA ASN A 94 -11.34 -1.43 20.09
C ASN A 94 -10.69 -0.34 19.23
N LYS A 95 -9.68 -0.71 18.44
CA LYS A 95 -8.86 0.23 17.69
C LYS A 95 -9.64 0.78 16.51
N PHE A 96 -9.80 2.10 16.46
CA PHE A 96 -10.49 2.81 15.37
C PHE A 96 -11.94 2.33 15.12
N SER A 97 -12.65 1.85 16.14
CA SER A 97 -14.04 1.39 16.02
C SER A 97 -15.02 2.48 15.55
N GLU A 98 -14.64 3.76 15.64
CA GLU A 98 -15.37 4.87 15.04
C GLU A 98 -15.22 4.95 13.50
N TYR A 99 -14.16 4.37 12.93
CA TYR A 99 -13.92 4.34 11.47
C TYR A 99 -14.13 2.96 10.85
N ILE A 100 -13.94 1.88 11.61
CA ILE A 100 -13.94 0.51 11.11
C ILE A 100 -15.25 -0.18 11.49
N ASN A 101 -15.86 -0.85 10.52
CA ASN A 101 -17.03 -1.69 10.75
C ASN A 101 -16.58 -3.15 10.88
N TYR A 102 -16.16 -3.56 12.08
CA TYR A 102 -15.63 -4.89 12.32
C TYR A 102 -16.61 -6.02 11.97
N ASP A 103 -17.91 -5.83 12.22
CA ASP A 103 -18.93 -6.81 11.82
C ASP A 103 -18.91 -7.06 10.31
N LYS A 104 -18.78 -6.00 9.52
CA LYS A 104 -18.68 -6.14 8.05
C LYS A 104 -17.32 -6.67 7.62
N VAL A 105 -16.23 -6.21 8.23
CA VAL A 105 -14.85 -6.67 7.93
C VAL A 105 -14.71 -8.18 8.12
N LYS A 106 -15.25 -8.72 9.21
CA LYS A 106 -15.19 -10.17 9.50
C LYS A 106 -15.89 -11.03 8.44
N THR A 107 -16.86 -10.49 7.71
CA THR A 107 -17.50 -11.22 6.59
C THR A 107 -16.56 -11.46 5.39
N TYR A 108 -15.38 -10.84 5.36
CA TYR A 108 -14.36 -11.02 4.34
C TYR A 108 -13.16 -11.87 4.82
N ILE A 109 -13.21 -12.41 6.04
CA ILE A 109 -12.20 -13.38 6.48
C ILE A 109 -12.24 -14.59 5.53
N GLY A 110 -11.06 -14.98 5.04
CA GLY A 110 -10.90 -16.02 4.02
C GLY A 110 -10.81 -15.50 2.58
N PHE A 111 -11.10 -14.22 2.33
CA PHE A 111 -10.89 -13.60 1.01
C PHE A 111 -9.39 -13.49 0.66
N GLY A 112 -8.52 -13.37 1.66
CA GLY A 112 -7.11 -13.10 1.47
C GLY A 112 -6.90 -11.61 1.21
N GLY A 113 -6.64 -11.24 -0.04
CA GLY A 113 -6.45 -9.85 -0.44
C GLY A 113 -6.07 -9.69 -1.90
N ILE A 114 -5.97 -8.44 -2.33
CA ILE A 114 -5.58 -8.06 -3.69
C ILE A 114 -4.43 -7.06 -3.59
N ARG A 115 -3.43 -7.21 -4.44
CA ARG A 115 -2.40 -6.21 -4.73
C ARG A 115 -2.27 -6.09 -6.24
N ILE A 116 -2.19 -4.86 -6.74
CA ILE A 116 -1.87 -4.58 -8.14
C ILE A 116 -0.61 -3.73 -8.10
N GLU A 117 0.42 -4.20 -8.78
CA GLU A 117 1.76 -3.63 -8.73
C GLU A 117 2.24 -3.31 -10.14
N ASP A 118 2.73 -2.08 -10.31
CA ASP A 118 3.39 -1.62 -11.52
C ASP A 118 4.77 -1.08 -11.17
N ASP A 119 5.73 -1.34 -12.06
CA ASP A 119 7.01 -0.65 -12.05
C ASP A 119 6.90 0.64 -12.87
N ILE A 120 7.35 1.75 -12.31
CA ILE A 120 7.33 3.05 -12.98
C ILE A 120 8.71 3.70 -12.97
N VAL A 121 8.99 4.46 -14.04
CA VAL A 121 10.10 5.41 -14.07
C VAL A 121 9.56 6.83 -14.00
N ILE A 122 10.15 7.65 -13.12
CA ILE A 122 9.84 9.07 -13.00
C ILE A 122 10.50 9.84 -14.15
N THR A 123 9.71 10.66 -14.83
CA THR A 123 10.11 11.52 -15.94
C THR A 123 10.16 12.98 -15.48
N GLU A 124 10.47 13.92 -16.38
CA GLU A 124 10.50 15.35 -16.04
C GLU A 124 9.15 15.90 -15.60
N THR A 125 8.05 15.37 -16.14
CA THR A 125 6.70 15.93 -15.97
C THR A 125 5.67 14.92 -15.42
N GLY A 126 6.10 13.72 -15.06
CA GLY A 126 5.20 12.65 -14.59
C GLY A 126 5.93 11.32 -14.44
N CYS A 127 5.27 10.21 -14.77
CA CYS A 127 5.86 8.88 -14.77
C CYS A 127 5.47 8.07 -16.01
N ARG A 128 6.16 6.95 -16.22
CA ARG A 128 5.85 5.96 -17.26
C ARG A 128 5.96 4.57 -16.66
N VAL A 129 4.96 3.72 -16.90
CA VAL A 129 5.05 2.29 -16.58
C VAL A 129 6.12 1.63 -17.44
N ILE A 130 6.99 0.82 -16.83
CA ILE A 130 8.02 0.05 -17.52
C ILE A 130 7.58 -1.40 -17.67
N GLY A 131 8.01 -2.05 -18.76
CA GLY A 131 7.58 -3.40 -19.11
C GLY A 131 6.30 -3.45 -19.95
N THR A 132 5.83 -4.67 -20.20
CA THR A 132 4.60 -4.92 -20.95
C THR A 132 3.40 -4.67 -20.04
N PRO A 133 2.45 -3.81 -20.42
CA PRO A 133 1.25 -3.57 -19.62
C PRO A 133 0.45 -4.85 -19.39
N LEU A 134 0.11 -5.12 -18.14
CA LEU A 134 -0.79 -6.22 -17.76
C LEU A 134 -2.25 -5.75 -17.74
N PRO A 135 -3.22 -6.63 -18.06
CA PRO A 135 -4.63 -6.31 -17.92
C PRO A 135 -4.96 -6.07 -16.44
N LYS A 136 -5.68 -4.98 -16.17
CA LYS A 136 -6.04 -4.55 -14.80
C LYS A 136 -7.54 -4.41 -14.59
N LYS A 137 -8.31 -4.21 -15.66
CA LYS A 137 -9.76 -4.17 -15.56
C LYS A 137 -10.27 -5.60 -15.44
N VAL A 138 -11.36 -5.77 -14.68
CA VAL A 138 -12.01 -7.07 -14.46
C VAL A 138 -12.27 -7.79 -15.79
N ALA A 139 -12.92 -7.11 -16.75
CA ALA A 139 -13.22 -7.69 -18.05
C ALA A 139 -11.97 -8.10 -18.85
N ASP A 140 -10.89 -7.34 -18.76
CA ASP A 140 -9.64 -7.65 -19.47
C ASP A 140 -8.97 -8.89 -18.87
N ILE A 141 -9.03 -9.04 -17.54
CA ILE A 141 -8.51 -10.22 -16.83
C ILE A 141 -9.38 -11.45 -17.14
N GLU A 142 -10.70 -11.31 -17.06
CA GLU A 142 -11.65 -12.40 -17.38
C GLU A 142 -11.50 -12.90 -18.82
N ALA A 143 -11.31 -11.98 -19.77
CA ALA A 143 -11.04 -12.32 -21.16
C ALA A 143 -9.72 -13.08 -21.32
N LEU A 144 -8.64 -12.59 -20.70
CA LEU A 144 -7.34 -13.25 -20.75
C LEU A 144 -7.37 -14.66 -20.13
N MET A 145 -8.12 -14.87 -19.04
CA MET A 145 -8.23 -16.16 -18.37
C MET A 145 -9.11 -17.18 -19.10
N ALA A 146 -9.93 -16.73 -20.05
CA ALA A 146 -10.81 -17.59 -20.83
C ALA A 146 -10.15 -18.16 -22.09
N GLU A 147 -8.95 -17.68 -22.44
CA GLU A 147 -8.08 -18.22 -23.51
C GLU A 147 -7.36 -19.50 -23.06
#